data_AF-A0A6N6JX14-F1
#
_entry.id   AF-A0A6N6JX14-F1
#
_cell.length_a   1.000
_cell.length_b   1.000
_cell.length_c   1.000
_cell.angle_alpha   90.00
_cell.angle_beta   90.00
_cell.angle_gamma   90.00
#
_symmetry.space_group_name_H-M   'P 1'
#
loop_
_entity.id
_entity.type
_entity.pdbx_description
1 polymer ?
#
loop_
_entity_poly.entity_id
_entity_poly.type
_entity_poly.pdbx_seq_one_letter_code
_entity_poly.pdbx_strand_id
1 'polypeptide(L)'
;MTSPAQAAPPDTASAVSVEHPTPFSRWFSRFMFIPGVGGNFVPLIQAIEILQLRSSGSVSLSGFSFALFCILCWLIYGVLRRDKVLIWANVIGTVNLVILIGCIVYYR
;
A
#
# COMPACT_ATOMS: atom_id res chain seq x y z
N MET A 1 -21.53 33.28 -55.29
CA MET A 1 -20.39 32.39 -55.54
C MET A 1 -19.81 32.03 -54.17
N THR A 2 -19.86 30.75 -53.84
CA THR A 2 -19.71 30.16 -52.50
C THR A 2 -18.25 30.12 -52.04
N SER A 3 -18.01 30.54 -50.81
CA SER A 3 -16.74 30.40 -50.09
C SER A 3 -16.38 28.91 -49.93
N PRO A 4 -15.13 28.47 -50.19
CA PRO A 4 -14.75 27.09 -49.94
C PRO A 4 -14.61 26.87 -48.43
N ALA A 5 -15.45 25.97 -47.90
CA ALA A 5 -15.34 25.43 -46.57
C ALA A 5 -13.97 24.75 -46.41
N GLN A 6 -13.11 25.39 -45.61
CA GLN A 6 -11.82 24.83 -45.22
C GLN A 6 -12.09 23.69 -44.23
N ALA A 7 -11.89 22.45 -44.69
CA ALA A 7 -12.00 21.25 -43.88
C ALA A 7 -11.04 21.31 -42.69
N ALA A 8 -11.55 21.03 -41.49
CA ALA A 8 -10.74 20.89 -40.29
C ALA A 8 -9.74 19.73 -40.46
N PRO A 9 -8.46 19.88 -40.06
CA PRO A 9 -7.50 18.80 -40.15
C PRO A 9 -7.88 17.63 -39.21
N PRO A 10 -7.61 16.39 -39.62
CA PRO A 10 -8.02 15.19 -38.92
C PRO A 10 -7.18 15.02 -37.65
N ASP A 11 -7.87 14.70 -36.55
CA ASP A 11 -7.38 13.96 -35.40
C ASP A 11 -5.85 13.92 -35.26
N THR A 12 -5.26 15.01 -34.76
CA THR A 12 -3.95 14.93 -34.12
C THR A 12 -4.15 14.15 -32.83
N ALA A 13 -4.15 12.83 -32.97
CA ALA A 13 -3.98 11.85 -31.92
C ALA A 13 -2.93 12.42 -30.97
N SER A 14 -3.39 12.83 -29.79
CA SER A 14 -2.56 13.35 -28.73
C SER A 14 -1.49 12.31 -28.49
N ALA A 15 -0.27 12.59 -28.93
CA ALA A 15 0.87 11.74 -28.69
C ALA A 15 0.96 11.56 -27.18
N VAL A 16 0.55 10.39 -26.69
CA VAL A 16 0.75 9.98 -25.32
C VAL A 16 2.27 9.89 -25.17
N SER A 17 2.89 10.99 -24.79
CA SER A 17 4.32 11.05 -24.53
C SER A 17 4.60 10.07 -23.41
N VAL A 18 5.24 8.97 -23.75
CA VAL A 18 5.76 8.00 -22.78
C VAL A 18 6.73 8.75 -21.89
N GLU A 19 6.25 9.16 -20.71
CA GLU A 19 7.04 9.95 -19.77
C GLU A 19 8.20 9.08 -19.28
N HIS A 20 9.42 9.38 -19.72
CA HIS A 20 10.60 8.67 -19.27
C HIS A 20 10.80 8.93 -17.77
N PRO A 21 10.91 7.88 -16.93
CA PRO A 21 10.98 8.07 -15.49
C PRO A 21 12.25 8.83 -15.11
N THR A 22 12.06 10.02 -14.54
CA THR A 22 13.12 10.89 -14.02
C THR A 22 14.00 10.12 -13.03
N PRO A 23 15.28 10.49 -12.86
CA PRO A 23 16.16 9.86 -11.88
C PRO A 23 15.57 9.91 -10.46
N PHE A 24 14.81 10.96 -10.14
CA PHE A 24 14.09 11.08 -8.87
C PHE A 24 12.98 10.02 -8.70
N SER A 25 12.15 9.79 -9.73
CA SER A 25 11.09 8.78 -9.70
C SER A 25 11.63 7.35 -9.44
N ARG A 26 12.76 7.01 -10.07
CA ARG A 26 13.43 5.71 -9.87
C ARG A 26 14.03 5.57 -8.47
N TRP A 27 14.63 6.63 -7.94
CA TRP A 27 15.17 6.64 -6.58
C TRP A 27 14.06 6.53 -5.53
N PHE A 28 13.00 7.33 -5.65
CA PHE A 28 11.88 7.34 -4.70
C PHE A 28 11.13 5.99 -4.67
N SER A 29 10.96 5.34 -5.83
CA SER A 29 10.37 4.00 -5.90
C SER A 29 11.17 2.97 -5.09
N ARG A 30 12.50 3.06 -5.08
CA ARG A 30 13.37 2.20 -4.26
C ARG A 30 13.31 2.59 -2.79
N PHE A 31 13.26 3.88 -2.49
CA PHE A 31 13.11 4.39 -1.12
C PHE A 31 11.79 3.91 -0.50
N MET A 32 10.67 3.95 -1.23
CA MET A 32 9.35 3.52 -0.73
C MET A 32 9.29 2.05 -0.30
N PHE A 33 10.20 1.20 -0.80
CA PHE A 33 10.32 -0.18 -0.34
C PHE A 33 10.71 -0.24 1.15
N ILE A 34 11.48 0.74 1.64
CA ILE A 34 11.99 0.77 3.01
C ILE A 34 10.86 1.01 4.03
N PRO A 35 10.06 2.09 3.98
CA PRO A 35 8.91 2.23 4.88
C PRO A 35 7.80 1.23 4.54
N GLY A 36 7.64 0.83 3.27
CA GLY A 36 6.64 -0.15 2.87
C GLY A 36 6.87 -1.54 3.46
N VAL A 37 8.12 -2.02 3.50
CA VAL A 37 8.45 -3.32 4.11
C VAL A 37 8.83 -3.17 5.58
N GLY A 38 9.66 -2.18 5.92
CA GLY A 38 10.10 -1.91 7.28
C GLY A 38 8.96 -1.50 8.22
N GLY A 39 7.99 -0.71 7.74
CA GLY A 39 6.82 -0.31 8.52
C GLY A 39 5.95 -1.47 8.96
N ASN A 40 5.95 -2.59 8.21
CA ASN A 40 5.19 -3.78 8.58
C ASN A 40 5.76 -4.52 9.80
N PHE A 41 6.94 -4.15 10.31
CA PHE A 41 7.50 -4.72 11.55
C PHE A 41 7.08 -3.95 12.81
N VAL A 42 6.52 -2.74 12.68
CA VAL A 42 6.01 -1.96 13.83
C VAL A 42 4.97 -2.74 14.65
N PRO A 43 4.00 -3.47 14.05
CA PRO A 43 3.07 -4.31 14.79
C PRO A 43 3.75 -5.39 15.66
N LEU A 44 4.92 -5.88 15.26
CA LEU A 44 5.67 -6.87 16.06
C LEU A 44 6.31 -6.23 17.29
N ILE A 45 6.83 -5.01 17.18
CA ILE A 45 7.34 -4.25 18.34
C ILE A 45 6.20 -4.06 19.35
N GLN A 46 5.02 -3.68 18.88
CA GLN A 46 3.85 -3.51 19.74
C GLN A 46 3.35 -4.84 20.33
N ALA A 47 3.46 -5.96 19.60
CA ALA A 47 3.14 -7.28 20.14
C ALA A 47 4.12 -7.68 21.26
N ILE A 48 5.41 -7.37 21.12
CA ILE A 48 6.42 -7.60 22.16
C ILE A 48 6.11 -6.78 23.41
N GLU A 49 5.72 -5.51 23.26
CA GLU A 49 5.32 -4.67 24.40
C GLU A 49 4.14 -5.27 25.16
N ILE A 50 3.10 -5.74 24.45
CA ILE A 50 1.93 -6.40 25.07
C ILE A 50 2.36 -7.66 25.82
N LEU A 51 3.28 -8.45 25.25
CA LEU A 51 3.80 -9.66 25.89
C LEU A 51 4.58 -9.34 27.18
N GLN A 52 5.38 -8.27 27.18
CA GLN A 52 6.17 -7.83 28.33
C GLN A 52 5.29 -7.23 29.43
N LEU A 53 4.33 -6.38 29.05
CA LEU A 53 3.39 -5.72 29.96
C LEU A 53 2.29 -6.66 30.45
N ARG A 54 2.10 -7.80 29.77
CA ARG A 54 1.01 -8.78 30.01
C ARG A 54 -0.37 -8.11 30.01
N SER A 55 -0.51 -7.01 29.26
CA SER A 55 -1.70 -6.17 29.21
C SER A 55 -1.79 -5.50 27.85
N SER A 56 -2.99 -5.47 27.28
CA SER A 56 -3.33 -4.74 26.05
C SER A 56 -4.19 -3.50 26.31
N GLY A 57 -4.31 -3.05 27.56
CA GLY A 57 -5.29 -2.04 27.98
C GLY A 57 -5.20 -0.68 27.26
N SER A 58 -4.03 -0.30 26.76
CA SER A 58 -3.80 0.93 25.99
C SER A 58 -3.97 0.75 24.47
N VAL A 59 -4.17 -0.47 24.00
CA VAL A 59 -4.10 -0.83 22.58
C VAL A 59 -5.50 -1.05 22.00
N SER A 60 -5.82 -0.33 20.92
CA SER A 60 -7.15 -0.34 20.30
C SER A 60 -7.37 -1.55 19.39
N LEU A 61 -8.08 -2.57 19.87
CA LEU A 61 -8.46 -3.74 19.06
C LEU A 61 -9.22 -3.35 17.79
N SER A 62 -10.16 -2.41 17.88
CA SER A 62 -10.95 -1.94 16.74
C SER A 62 -10.08 -1.23 15.71
N GLY A 63 -9.12 -0.40 16.15
CA GLY A 63 -8.17 0.27 15.27
C GLY A 63 -7.31 -0.72 14.48
N PHE A 64 -6.73 -1.71 15.15
CA PHE A 64 -5.90 -2.72 14.47
C PHE A 64 -6.74 -3.69 13.61
N SER A 65 -8.00 -3.95 13.96
CA SER A 65 -8.91 -4.74 13.13
C SER A 65 -9.26 -4.00 11.82
N PHE A 66 -9.49 -2.69 11.90
CA PHE A 66 -9.70 -1.87 10.70
C PHE A 66 -8.42 -1.77 9.85
N ALA A 67 -7.25 -1.65 10.48
CA ALA A 67 -5.98 -1.71 9.76
C ALA A 67 -5.80 -3.05 9.01
N LEU A 68 -6.23 -4.17 9.61
CA LEU A 68 -6.17 -5.48 8.97
C LEU A 68 -7.08 -5.53 7.74
N PHE A 69 -8.30 -5.01 7.85
CA PHE A 69 -9.20 -4.87 6.71
C PHE A 69 -8.57 -4.05 5.57
N CYS A 70 -7.94 -2.91 5.88
CA CYS A 70 -7.26 -2.08 4.89
C CYS A 70 -6.10 -2.83 4.20
N ILE A 71 -5.26 -3.54 4.95
CA ILE A 71 -4.14 -4.31 4.38
C ILE A 71 -4.67 -5.45 3.47
N LEU A 72 -5.75 -6.12 3.85
CA LEU A 72 -6.36 -7.15 3.00
C LEU A 72 -6.89 -6.57 1.68
N CYS A 73 -7.53 -5.39 1.72
CA CYS A 73 -7.94 -4.68 0.51
C CYS A 73 -6.75 -4.34 -0.40
N TRP A 74 -5.64 -3.87 0.18
CA TRP A 74 -4.41 -3.58 -0.57
C TRP A 74 -3.73 -4.84 -1.13
N LEU A 75 -3.78 -5.95 -0.39
CA LEU A 75 -3.28 -7.23 -0.86
C LEU A 75 -4.05 -7.71 -2.09
N ILE A 76 -5.39 -7.66 -2.04
CA ILE A 76 -6.26 -8.00 -3.17
C ILE A 76 -5.94 -7.10 -4.37
N TYR A 77 -5.80 -5.79 -4.13
CA TYR A 77 -5.44 -4.84 -5.17
C TYR A 77 -4.07 -5.15 -5.81
N GLY A 78 -3.06 -5.50 -5.01
CA GLY A 78 -1.74 -5.92 -5.49
C GLY A 78 -1.80 -7.17 -6.36
N VAL A 79 -2.62 -8.15 -5.98
CA VAL A 79 -2.85 -9.36 -6.79
C VAL A 79 -3.49 -9.01 -8.14
N LEU A 80 -4.53 -8.16 -8.14
CA LEU A 80 -5.20 -7.71 -9.38
C LEU A 80 -4.22 -6.98 -10.32
N ARG A 81 -3.28 -6.21 -9.76
CA ARG A 81 -2.25 -5.46 -10.50
C ARG A 81 -1.03 -6.30 -10.86
N ARG A 82 -0.94 -7.55 -10.38
CA ARG A 82 0.25 -8.42 -10.46
C ARG A 82 1.53 -7.75 -9.94
N ASP A 83 1.39 -6.85 -8.97
CA ASP A 83 2.51 -6.13 -8.37
C ASP A 83 3.11 -6.95 -7.24
N LYS A 84 4.25 -7.60 -7.52
CA LYS A 84 4.93 -8.47 -6.55
C LYS A 84 5.35 -7.71 -5.29
N VAL A 85 5.78 -6.46 -5.42
CA VAL A 85 6.24 -5.65 -4.28
C VAL A 85 5.07 -5.39 -3.34
N LEU A 86 3.94 -4.96 -3.91
CA LEU A 86 2.74 -4.67 -3.14
C LEU A 86 2.15 -5.93 -2.50
N ILE A 87 2.19 -7.07 -3.20
CA ILE A 87 1.75 -8.36 -2.67
C ILE A 87 2.61 -8.75 -1.47
N TRP A 88 3.94 -8.81 -1.63
CA TRP A 88 4.82 -9.26 -0.55
C TRP A 88 4.77 -8.34 0.68
N ALA A 89 4.71 -7.03 0.49
CA ALA A 89 4.59 -6.07 1.59
C ALA A 89 3.29 -6.31 2.39
N ASN A 90 2.15 -6.46 1.72
CA ASN A 90 0.87 -6.65 2.40
C ASN A 90 0.69 -8.07 2.97
N VAL A 91 1.32 -9.11 2.40
CA VAL A 91 1.35 -10.45 3.00
C VAL A 91 2.09 -10.41 4.34
N ILE A 92 3.30 -9.83 4.38
CA ILE A 92 4.08 -9.70 5.62
C ILE A 92 3.32 -8.86 6.64
N GLY A 93 2.74 -7.74 6.20
CA GLY A 93 1.90 -6.89 7.04
C GLY A 93 0.71 -7.62 7.64
N THR A 94 0.01 -8.42 6.83
CA THR A 94 -1.14 -9.23 7.28
C THR A 94 -0.72 -10.19 8.39
N VAL A 95 0.37 -10.94 8.20
CA VAL A 95 0.86 -11.92 9.19
C VAL A 95 1.21 -11.22 10.50
N ASN A 96 1.98 -10.14 10.44
CA ASN A 96 2.40 -9.40 11.64
C ASN A 96 1.22 -8.77 12.39
N LEU A 97 0.22 -8.27 11.65
CA LEU A 97 -0.96 -7.65 12.23
C LEU A 97 -1.91 -8.68 12.85
N VAL A 98 -2.04 -9.88 12.26
CA VAL A 98 -2.76 -11.00 12.86
C VAL A 98 -2.11 -11.45 14.17
N ILE A 99 -0.77 -11.54 14.21
CA ILE A 99 -0.03 -11.84 15.45
C ILE A 99 -0.34 -10.80 16.52
N LEU A 100 -0.24 -9.51 16.18
CA LEU A 100 -0.56 -8.42 17.10
C LEU A 100 -2.00 -8.51 17.62
N ILE A 101 -2.99 -8.69 16.74
CA ILE A 101 -4.40 -8.82 17.14
C ILE A 101 -4.58 -10.02 18.05
N GLY A 102 -3.93 -11.16 17.77
CA GLY A 102 -3.93 -12.33 18.64
C GLY A 102 -3.37 -12.03 20.04
N CYS A 103 -2.25 -11.30 20.11
CA CYS A 103 -1.69 -10.84 21.39
C CYS A 103 -2.64 -9.90 22.13
N ILE A 104 -3.26 -8.94 21.42
CA ILE A 104 -4.25 -8.03 22.03
C ILE A 104 -5.39 -8.84 22.64
N VAL A 105 -5.99 -9.76 21.88
CA VAL A 105 -7.13 -10.58 22.36
C VAL A 105 -6.75 -11.46 23.55
N TYR A 106 -5.53 -12.03 23.56
CA TYR A 106 -5.08 -12.90 24.66
C TYR A 106 -4.80 -12.13 25.96
N TYR A 107 -4.27 -10.91 25.89
CA TYR A 107 -3.89 -10.09 27.05
C TYR A 107 -4.86 -8.92 27.32
N ARG A 108 -6.10 -9.02 26.84
CA ARG A 108 -7.16 -8.05 27.12
C ARG A 108 -7.87 -8.39 28.42
#